data_AF-A0A524NV76-F1
#
_entry.id   AF-A0A524NV76-F1
#
_cell.length_a   1.000
_cell.length_b   1.000
_cell.length_c   1.000
_cell.angle_alpha   90.00
_cell.angle_beta   90.00
_cell.angle_gamma   90.00
#
_symmetry.space_group_name_H-M   'P 1'
#
loop_
_entity.id
_entity.type
_entity.pdbx_description
1 polymer ?
#
loop_
_entity_poly.entity_id
_entity_poly.type
_entity_poly.pdbx_seq_one_letter_code
_entity_poly.pdbx_strand_id
1 'polypeptide(L)'
;MKRNFILKSKGIQLIISLLSSMIMLSSCTKTKPILSFSVTETAGLPRMHAYVEIKVSADRSSEISNSICIKEKDSSRLIRGQVLDSMVQSSADKVYTCLFPVSIEANETKMYEVVCGKGPLHEEQLKSDGTPLNLKVENSFFIADLTDIKATPDNGLGSGQLAGLVLKQFQDQLLQRSHINMHWAPNFQKEELNYKTFGHIKEPDSLLIKNGPYLTTIYKSGFVDDYNEIRINYKYEFYAGLPYFIFTSEMRMEENIELFFLRNDEMTMDSLFTHVMFLHPDGEMNIIGLYEGNNIEELAENPIRDDATWVCFFHDELKYGFGSIRLEYDNTNMDGQPSPLYENHTKISISANNGRYWNRRLIHDQISHVPKGSRYYEKNAYLVFNVIQGEPSEEINAFHKQLTHPLQIQY
;
A
#
# COMPACT_ATOMS: atom_id res chain seq x y z
N MET A 1 -88.37 25.21 29.02
CA MET A 1 -87.28 24.64 29.83
C MET A 1 -86.14 24.23 28.89
N LYS A 2 -85.18 25.12 28.61
CA LYS A 2 -83.93 24.81 27.88
C LYS A 2 -82.79 25.56 28.57
N ARG A 3 -81.78 24.81 29.00
CA ARG A 3 -80.61 25.27 29.77
C ARG A 3 -79.47 25.70 28.83
N ASN A 4 -78.72 26.69 29.33
CA ASN A 4 -77.45 27.26 28.89
C ASN A 4 -76.36 26.23 28.52
N PHE A 5 -75.35 26.64 27.75
CA PHE A 5 -73.95 26.70 28.23
C PHE A 5 -73.06 27.58 27.33
N ILE A 6 -72.43 28.59 27.95
CA ILE A 6 -71.37 29.44 27.41
C ILE A 6 -70.05 28.83 27.92
N LEU A 7 -69.10 28.53 27.03
CA LEU A 7 -67.74 28.11 27.39
C LEU A 7 -66.74 29.20 27.01
N LYS A 8 -66.05 29.71 28.04
CA LYS A 8 -64.97 30.70 27.97
C LYS A 8 -63.66 30.04 27.54
N SER A 9 -62.99 30.58 26.53
CA SER A 9 -61.61 30.24 26.15
C SER A 9 -60.61 31.13 26.91
N LYS A 10 -59.83 30.55 27.83
CA LYS A 10 -58.70 31.22 28.50
C LYS A 10 -57.49 30.29 28.73
N GLY A 11 -57.33 29.25 27.91
CA GLY A 11 -56.35 28.18 28.15
C GLY A 11 -55.19 28.03 27.14
N ILE A 12 -55.06 28.89 26.12
CA ILE A 12 -54.14 28.62 24.98
C ILE A 12 -52.92 29.56 24.94
N GLN A 13 -52.85 30.61 25.76
CA GLN A 13 -51.74 31.57 25.73
C GLN A 13 -50.53 31.22 26.61
N LEU A 14 -50.60 30.19 27.45
CA LEU A 14 -49.50 29.86 28.37
C LEU A 14 -48.50 28.81 27.85
N ILE A 15 -48.85 28.05 26.80
CA ILE A 15 -48.00 26.97 26.26
C ILE A 15 -47.03 27.48 25.17
N ILE A 16 -47.31 28.63 24.55
CA ILE A 16 -46.44 29.21 23.50
C ILE A 16 -45.23 29.96 24.10
N SER A 17 -45.31 30.38 25.37
CA SER A 17 -44.21 31.09 26.06
C SER A 17 -43.09 30.16 26.57
N LEU A 18 -43.41 28.89 26.86
CA LEU A 18 -42.41 27.92 27.34
C LEU A 18 -41.68 27.14 26.23
N LEU A 19 -42.18 27.15 24.99
CA LEU A 19 -41.49 26.53 23.85
C LEU A 19 -40.45 27.45 23.19
N SER A 20 -40.45 28.75 23.49
CA SER A 20 -39.53 29.72 22.88
C SER A 20 -38.19 29.83 23.61
N SER A 21 -38.01 29.14 24.74
CA SER A 21 -36.80 29.24 25.58
C SER A 21 -35.84 28.05 25.45
N MET A 22 -36.11 27.10 24.54
CA MET A 22 -35.33 25.86 24.40
C MET A 22 -34.50 25.76 23.10
N ILE A 23 -34.38 26.85 22.32
CA ILE A 23 -33.76 26.83 20.97
C ILE A 23 -32.36 27.49 20.90
N MET A 24 -31.83 28.06 21.98
CA MET A 24 -30.59 28.87 21.88
C MET A 24 -29.46 28.46 22.83
N LEU A 25 -29.08 27.18 22.84
CA LEU A 25 -27.77 26.76 23.38
C LEU A 25 -27.14 25.65 22.51
N SER A 26 -27.22 25.77 21.19
CA SER A 26 -26.22 25.15 20.30
C SER A 26 -24.95 25.99 20.40
N SER A 27 -24.21 25.83 21.50
CA SER A 27 -22.86 26.38 21.61
C SER A 27 -22.01 25.70 20.55
N CYS A 28 -21.95 26.30 19.35
CA CYS A 28 -20.92 26.00 18.36
C CYS A 28 -19.59 26.47 18.98
N THR A 29 -18.99 25.63 19.81
CA THR A 29 -17.58 25.77 20.15
C THR A 29 -16.81 25.63 18.84
N LYS A 30 -16.48 26.77 18.22
CA LYS A 30 -15.56 26.82 17.08
C LYS A 30 -14.25 26.22 17.57
N THR A 31 -14.00 24.96 17.23
CA THR A 31 -12.71 24.33 17.48
C THR A 31 -11.67 25.10 16.69
N LYS A 32 -10.74 25.73 17.42
CA LYS A 32 -9.65 26.50 16.82
C LYS A 32 -8.78 25.54 15.97
N PRO A 33 -8.45 25.89 14.72
CA PRO A 33 -7.55 25.08 13.91
C PRO A 33 -6.16 25.03 14.55
N ILE A 34 -5.57 23.83 14.55
CA ILE A 34 -4.19 23.56 14.96
C ILE A 34 -3.24 23.90 13.81
N LEU A 35 -3.64 23.56 12.60
CA LEU A 35 -2.88 23.75 11.36
C LEU A 35 -3.87 23.95 10.21
N SER A 36 -3.51 24.78 9.24
CA SER A 36 -4.18 24.86 7.94
C SER A 36 -3.20 24.39 6.88
N PHE A 37 -3.72 23.80 5.80
CA PHE A 37 -2.91 23.40 4.65
C PHE A 37 -3.79 23.34 3.40
N SER A 38 -3.17 23.44 2.23
CA SER A 38 -3.82 23.18 0.94
C SER A 38 -3.36 21.85 0.37
N VAL A 39 -4.25 21.14 -0.29
CA VAL A 39 -3.96 19.94 -1.09
C VAL A 39 -4.26 20.26 -2.55
N THR A 40 -3.31 20.00 -3.44
CA THR A 40 -3.44 20.26 -4.88
C THR A 40 -3.24 18.98 -5.68
N GLU A 41 -4.18 18.69 -6.58
CA GLU A 41 -4.06 17.66 -7.61
C GLU A 41 -3.37 18.29 -8.83
N THR A 42 -2.30 17.68 -9.34
CA THR A 42 -1.49 18.25 -10.44
C THR A 42 -1.32 17.32 -11.64
N ALA A 43 -1.82 16.10 -11.54
CA ALA A 43 -1.72 15.10 -12.61
C ALA A 43 -2.88 15.18 -13.60
N GLY A 44 -3.90 16.01 -13.33
CA GLY A 44 -5.11 16.11 -14.13
C GLY A 44 -5.99 14.88 -14.03
N LEU A 45 -5.92 14.14 -12.91
CA LEU A 45 -6.74 12.95 -12.66
C LEU A 45 -7.54 13.15 -11.36
N PRO A 46 -8.87 12.93 -11.39
CA PRO A 46 -9.65 12.97 -10.16
C PRO A 46 -9.20 11.87 -9.21
N ARG A 47 -9.18 12.18 -7.92
CA ARG A 47 -8.87 11.23 -6.84
C ARG A 47 -10.03 11.20 -5.88
N MET A 48 -10.97 10.31 -6.17
CA MET A 48 -12.18 10.14 -5.36
C MET A 48 -11.84 9.71 -3.92
N HIS A 49 -10.74 8.99 -3.76
CA HIS A 49 -10.19 8.58 -2.47
C HIS A 49 -8.66 8.59 -2.55
N ALA A 50 -8.02 9.38 -1.69
CA ALA A 50 -6.57 9.42 -1.52
C ALA A 50 -6.23 9.72 -0.06
N TYR A 51 -4.97 9.54 0.30
CA TYR A 51 -4.47 9.90 1.62
C TYR A 51 -3.43 11.00 1.53
N VAL A 52 -3.46 11.90 2.51
CA VAL A 52 -2.40 12.89 2.75
C VAL A 52 -1.80 12.66 4.13
N GLU A 53 -0.46 12.66 4.17
CA GLU A 53 0.29 12.60 5.42
C GLU A 53 0.69 14.02 5.84
N ILE A 54 0.34 14.40 7.07
CA ILE A 54 0.53 15.74 7.61
C ILE A 54 1.24 15.66 8.95
N LYS A 55 2.29 16.47 9.13
CA LYS A 55 2.94 16.65 10.43
C LYS A 55 2.27 17.78 11.20
N VAL A 56 1.84 17.50 12.42
CA VAL A 56 1.10 18.43 13.29
C VAL A 56 1.87 18.59 14.60
N SER A 57 2.22 19.83 14.96
CA SER A 57 2.81 20.14 16.27
C SER A 57 1.72 20.50 17.26
N ALA A 58 1.77 19.92 18.45
CA ALA A 58 0.84 20.23 19.53
C ALA A 58 1.43 19.99 20.92
N ASP A 59 0.80 20.60 21.93
CA ASP A 59 1.18 20.48 23.33
C ASP A 59 1.11 19.02 23.80
N ARG A 60 2.14 18.55 24.49
CA ARG A 60 2.24 17.21 25.09
C ARG A 60 1.05 16.81 25.97
N SER A 61 0.37 17.77 26.58
CA SER A 61 -0.82 17.53 27.40
C SER A 61 -2.08 17.20 26.59
N SER A 62 -2.06 17.39 25.27
CA SER A 62 -3.20 17.15 24.39
C SER A 62 -3.28 15.67 23.96
N GLU A 63 -4.35 14.97 24.38
CA GLU A 63 -4.66 13.62 23.88
C GLU A 63 -5.16 13.67 22.42
N ILE A 64 -4.23 13.73 21.48
CA ILE A 64 -4.50 13.88 20.05
C ILE A 64 -4.75 12.54 19.35
N SER A 65 -4.23 11.44 19.89
CA SER A 65 -4.20 10.12 19.23
C SER A 65 -5.56 9.65 18.70
N ASN A 66 -6.64 9.98 19.40
CA ASN A 66 -8.00 9.55 19.04
C ASN A 66 -8.94 10.72 18.67
N SER A 67 -8.44 11.94 18.61
CA SER A 67 -9.26 13.16 18.44
C SER A 67 -8.82 14.04 17.26
N ILE A 68 -7.77 13.66 16.53
CA ILE A 68 -7.33 14.45 15.37
C ILE A 68 -8.31 14.29 14.20
N CYS A 69 -8.77 15.40 13.64
CA CYS A 69 -9.66 15.44 12.49
C CYS A 69 -9.17 16.48 11.49
N ILE A 70 -9.55 16.32 10.22
CA ILE A 70 -9.55 17.40 9.24
C ILE A 70 -10.98 17.82 8.94
N LYS A 71 -11.13 19.05 8.46
CA LYS A 71 -12.30 19.54 7.74
C LYS A 71 -11.84 20.41 6.59
N GLU A 72 -12.62 20.43 5.52
CA GLU A 72 -12.45 21.42 4.47
C GLU A 72 -12.77 22.82 5.02
N LYS A 73 -12.08 23.84 4.52
CA LYS A 73 -12.34 25.23 4.90
C LYS A 73 -13.81 25.56 4.61
N ASP A 74 -14.46 26.26 5.54
CA ASP A 74 -15.88 26.60 5.51
C ASP A 74 -16.88 25.42 5.64
N SER A 75 -16.39 24.17 5.73
CA SER A 75 -17.20 23.01 6.08
C SER A 75 -17.28 22.79 7.59
N SER A 76 -18.42 22.30 8.07
CA SER A 76 -18.58 21.81 9.44
C SER A 76 -18.30 20.31 9.58
N ARG A 77 -18.12 19.60 8.46
CA ARG A 77 -17.90 18.15 8.45
C ARG A 77 -16.48 17.82 8.89
N LEU A 78 -16.35 17.17 10.03
CA LEU A 78 -15.10 16.59 10.50
C LEU A 78 -14.91 15.19 9.94
N ILE A 79 -13.69 14.86 9.53
CA ILE A 79 -13.27 13.51 9.19
C ILE A 79 -12.11 13.16 10.10
N ARG A 80 -12.25 12.09 10.88
CA ARG A 80 -11.21 11.64 11.79
C ARG A 80 -9.99 11.15 11.00
N GLY A 81 -8.79 11.52 11.44
CA GLY A 81 -7.52 11.01 10.93
C GLY A 81 -7.01 9.79 11.70
N GLN A 82 -5.88 9.26 11.24
CA GLN A 82 -5.10 8.24 11.93
C GLN A 82 -3.75 8.82 12.32
N VAL A 83 -3.36 8.75 13.60
CA VAL A 83 -1.99 9.07 14.01
C VAL A 83 -1.09 7.88 13.67
N LEU A 84 -0.08 8.10 12.82
CA LEU A 84 0.89 7.08 12.39
C LEU A 84 2.07 6.99 13.34
N ASP A 85 2.57 8.15 13.79
CA ASP A 85 3.73 8.22 14.65
C ASP A 85 3.75 9.52 15.46
N SER A 86 4.62 9.58 16.48
CA SER A 86 4.79 10.78 17.27
C SER A 86 6.21 10.91 17.81
N MET A 87 6.80 12.09 17.65
CA MET A 87 8.14 12.42 18.13
C MET A 87 8.08 13.59 19.11
N VAL A 88 8.82 13.49 20.21
CA VAL A 88 9.00 14.60 21.15
C VAL A 88 10.00 15.58 20.56
N GLN A 89 9.60 16.84 20.38
CA GLN A 89 10.48 17.87 19.84
C GLN A 89 11.09 18.74 20.94
N SER A 90 10.33 19.03 22.00
CA SER A 90 10.78 19.84 23.14
C SER A 90 10.15 19.33 24.45
N SER A 91 10.46 19.96 25.58
CA SER A 91 9.81 19.63 26.86
C SER A 91 8.29 19.83 26.82
N ALA A 92 7.80 20.74 25.97
CA ALA A 92 6.39 21.12 25.83
C ALA A 92 5.71 20.55 24.57
N ASP A 93 6.46 20.31 23.48
CA ASP A 93 5.87 20.03 22.17
C ASP A 93 6.11 18.60 21.70
N LYS A 94 5.08 18.05 21.07
CA LYS A 94 5.11 16.77 20.37
C LYS A 94 4.64 16.96 18.93
N VAL A 95 5.40 16.42 17.98
CA VAL A 95 5.03 16.37 16.57
C VAL A 95 4.39 15.02 16.29
N TYR A 96 3.21 15.04 15.69
CA TYR A 96 2.46 13.87 15.27
C TYR A 96 2.49 13.78 13.75
N THR A 97 2.76 12.58 13.22
CA THR A 97 2.51 12.28 11.81
C THR A 97 1.11 11.69 11.71
N CYS A 98 0.24 12.35 10.95
CA CYS A 98 -1.17 12.02 10.83
C CYS A 98 -1.54 11.73 9.38
N LEU A 99 -2.37 10.71 9.15
CA LEU A 99 -2.91 10.34 7.85
C LEU A 99 -4.38 10.74 7.78
N PHE A 100 -4.77 11.43 6.71
CA PHE A 100 -6.16 11.83 6.49
C PHE A 100 -6.64 11.42 5.10
N PRO A 101 -7.86 10.86 4.99
CA PRO A 101 -8.48 10.62 3.69
C PRO A 101 -8.97 11.95 3.11
N VAL A 102 -8.74 12.14 1.81
CA VAL A 102 -9.18 13.30 1.04
C VAL A 102 -9.79 12.85 -0.28
N SER A 103 -10.63 13.72 -0.84
CA SER A 103 -11.22 13.57 -2.16
C SER A 103 -11.05 14.88 -2.92
N ILE A 104 -10.48 14.81 -4.12
CA ILE A 104 -10.07 15.98 -4.88
C ILE A 104 -10.24 15.73 -6.38
N GLU A 105 -10.85 16.69 -7.08
CA GLU A 105 -11.07 16.64 -8.52
C GLU A 105 -9.76 16.90 -9.29
N ALA A 106 -9.78 16.59 -10.59
CA ALA A 106 -8.63 16.84 -11.46
C ALA A 106 -8.23 18.33 -11.45
N ASN A 107 -6.95 18.61 -11.23
CA ASN A 107 -6.41 19.98 -11.14
C ASN A 107 -7.04 20.88 -10.05
N GLU A 108 -7.76 20.30 -9.09
CA GLU A 108 -8.37 21.05 -8.00
C GLU A 108 -7.36 21.39 -6.89
N THR A 109 -7.61 22.48 -6.17
CA THR A 109 -6.94 22.80 -4.90
C THR A 109 -7.98 22.94 -3.80
N LYS A 110 -7.84 22.18 -2.71
CA LYS A 110 -8.71 22.26 -1.53
C LYS A 110 -7.95 22.72 -0.30
N MET A 111 -8.58 23.57 0.50
CA MET A 111 -8.05 24.05 1.78
C MET A 111 -8.61 23.21 2.92
N TYR A 112 -7.76 22.74 3.81
CA TYR A 112 -8.13 21.97 4.99
C TYR A 112 -7.63 22.62 6.28
N GLU A 113 -8.37 22.36 7.35
CA GLU A 113 -8.00 22.71 8.73
C GLU A 113 -7.92 21.44 9.56
N VAL A 114 -6.80 21.25 10.25
CA VAL A 114 -6.62 20.23 11.28
C VAL A 114 -7.18 20.75 12.59
N VAL A 115 -8.01 19.95 13.26
CA VAL A 115 -8.63 20.29 14.55
C VAL A 115 -8.64 19.09 15.50
N CYS A 116 -8.63 19.36 16.81
CA CYS A 116 -8.99 18.37 17.83
C CYS A 116 -10.51 18.33 17.97
N GLY A 117 -11.11 17.15 17.80
CA GLY A 117 -12.55 16.95 17.90
C GLY A 117 -12.96 15.48 17.78
N LYS A 118 -14.27 15.24 17.83
CA LYS A 118 -14.84 13.91 17.58
C LYS A 118 -15.50 13.92 16.21
N GLY A 119 -14.77 13.44 15.20
CA GLY A 119 -15.32 13.13 13.87
C GLY A 119 -15.60 11.63 13.72
N PRO A 120 -16.49 11.24 12.80
CA PRO A 120 -16.58 9.86 12.33
C PRO A 120 -15.30 9.47 11.58
N LEU A 121 -15.02 8.17 11.54
CA LEU A 121 -14.09 7.62 10.55
C LEU A 121 -14.72 7.73 9.15
N HIS A 122 -13.88 7.73 8.12
CA HIS A 122 -14.33 7.56 6.75
C HIS A 122 -15.01 6.19 6.58
N GLU A 123 -15.85 6.07 5.55
CA GLU A 123 -16.64 4.84 5.29
C GLU A 123 -15.71 3.66 4.99
N GLU A 124 -14.70 3.90 4.16
CA GLU A 124 -13.63 2.94 3.89
C GLU A 124 -12.70 2.78 5.09
N GLN A 125 -12.68 1.58 5.66
CA GLN A 125 -11.81 1.20 6.78
C GLN A 125 -11.15 -0.15 6.53
N LEU A 126 -9.91 -0.29 7.00
CA LEU A 126 -9.23 -1.58 7.08
C LEU A 126 -9.85 -2.43 8.18
N LYS A 127 -10.00 -3.71 7.87
CA LYS A 127 -10.17 -4.75 8.88
C LYS A 127 -8.88 -5.54 8.95
N SER A 128 -8.43 -5.83 10.16
CA SER A 128 -7.25 -6.64 10.40
C SER A 128 -7.62 -7.72 11.42
N ASP A 129 -7.37 -8.97 11.07
CA ASP A 129 -7.67 -10.13 11.91
C ASP A 129 -6.44 -11.02 12.07
N GLY A 130 -6.30 -11.63 13.25
CA GLY A 130 -5.19 -12.52 13.60
C GLY A 130 -4.17 -11.94 14.58
N THR A 131 -3.00 -12.58 14.64
CA THR A 131 -1.90 -12.21 15.54
C THR A 131 -0.82 -11.46 14.74
N PRO A 132 0.14 -10.77 15.39
CA PRO A 132 0.99 -9.78 14.72
C PRO A 132 1.60 -10.26 13.39
N LEU A 133 2.23 -11.44 13.35
CA LEU A 133 2.80 -11.98 12.11
C LEU A 133 1.80 -12.84 11.32
N ASN A 134 0.79 -13.40 11.96
CA ASN A 134 -0.27 -14.15 11.31
C ASN A 134 -1.50 -13.26 11.12
N LEU A 135 -1.42 -12.37 10.12
CA LEU A 135 -2.38 -11.32 9.90
C LEU A 135 -3.09 -11.45 8.55
N LYS A 136 -4.40 -11.21 8.55
CA LYS A 136 -5.16 -10.89 7.34
C LYS A 136 -5.53 -9.42 7.35
N VAL A 137 -5.33 -8.73 6.23
CA VAL A 137 -5.71 -7.33 6.05
C VAL A 137 -6.73 -7.22 4.93
N GLU A 138 -7.91 -6.72 5.25
CA GLU A 138 -9.04 -6.58 4.33
C GLU A 138 -9.36 -5.10 4.10
N ASN A 139 -9.60 -4.74 2.83
CA ASN A 139 -10.27 -3.51 2.43
C ASN A 139 -11.44 -3.81 1.47
N SER A 140 -11.95 -2.81 0.75
CA SER A 140 -13.05 -2.98 -0.22
C SER A 140 -12.66 -3.73 -1.49
N PHE A 141 -11.36 -3.82 -1.83
CA PHE A 141 -10.85 -4.42 -3.05
C PHE A 141 -10.33 -5.84 -2.86
N PHE A 142 -9.65 -6.09 -1.73
CA PHE A 142 -9.01 -7.38 -1.49
C PHE A 142 -8.93 -7.79 -0.02
N ILE A 143 -8.61 -9.06 0.19
CA ILE A 143 -8.13 -9.62 1.45
C ILE A 143 -6.69 -10.11 1.22
N ALA A 144 -5.72 -9.43 1.82
CA ALA A 144 -4.32 -9.84 1.83
C ALA A 144 -4.10 -10.83 2.97
N ASP A 145 -3.66 -12.03 2.62
CA ASP A 145 -3.33 -13.08 3.56
C ASP A 145 -1.82 -13.09 3.82
N LEU A 146 -1.40 -12.68 5.02
CA LEU A 146 -0.01 -12.77 5.48
C LEU A 146 0.16 -13.84 6.56
N THR A 147 -0.84 -14.70 6.74
CA THR A 147 -0.75 -15.84 7.64
C THR A 147 0.20 -16.89 7.06
N ASP A 148 0.63 -17.80 7.91
CA ASP A 148 1.40 -18.96 7.50
C ASP A 148 0.57 -19.77 6.48
N ILE A 149 0.92 -19.70 5.18
CA ILE A 149 0.43 -20.70 4.23
C ILE A 149 0.98 -22.06 4.65
N LYS A 150 0.23 -23.09 4.27
CA LYS A 150 0.56 -24.53 4.27
C LYS A 150 1.83 -24.89 3.46
N ALA A 151 2.84 -24.03 3.43
CA ALA A 151 4.21 -24.44 3.21
C ALA A 151 4.51 -25.38 4.37
N THR A 152 4.90 -26.60 4.06
CA THR A 152 5.24 -27.61 5.06
C THR A 152 6.15 -26.99 6.13
N PRO A 153 6.05 -27.39 7.41
CA PRO A 153 7.01 -27.00 8.45
C PRO A 153 8.47 -27.15 7.99
N ASP A 154 8.69 -28.05 7.03
CA ASP A 154 9.95 -28.37 6.37
C ASP A 154 10.56 -27.23 5.52
N ASN A 155 9.77 -26.24 5.04
CA ASN A 155 10.28 -25.17 4.18
C ASN A 155 10.89 -24.00 4.97
N GLY A 156 10.64 -23.91 6.28
CA GLY A 156 11.29 -22.95 7.18
C GLY A 156 10.97 -21.46 6.92
N LEU A 157 9.86 -21.16 6.25
CA LEU A 157 9.38 -19.78 6.05
C LEU A 157 8.68 -19.27 7.31
N GLY A 158 8.90 -18.00 7.64
CA GLY A 158 8.20 -17.31 8.72
C GLY A 158 6.97 -16.55 8.23
N SER A 159 6.03 -16.29 9.13
CA SER A 159 4.84 -15.46 8.91
C SER A 159 5.17 -13.99 8.63
N GLY A 160 4.18 -13.24 8.14
CA GLY A 160 4.32 -11.81 7.80
C GLY A 160 4.83 -11.56 6.38
N GLN A 161 4.71 -12.56 5.50
CA GLN A 161 4.96 -12.50 4.06
C GLN A 161 3.63 -12.70 3.33
N LEU A 162 3.38 -11.94 2.25
CA LEU A 162 2.15 -12.08 1.49
C LEU A 162 2.07 -13.48 0.86
N ALA A 163 1.09 -14.21 1.33
CA ALA A 163 0.86 -15.61 1.04
C ALA A 163 -0.12 -15.74 -0.13
N GLY A 164 -1.19 -14.94 -0.11
CA GLY A 164 -2.17 -14.85 -1.19
C GLY A 164 -3.06 -13.62 -1.06
N LEU A 165 -3.91 -13.41 -2.07
CA LEU A 165 -4.81 -12.27 -2.19
C LEU A 165 -6.18 -12.74 -2.70
N VAL A 166 -7.25 -12.44 -1.97
CA VAL A 166 -8.63 -12.65 -2.45
C VAL A 166 -9.12 -11.35 -3.08
N LEU A 167 -9.57 -11.38 -4.33
CA LEU A 167 -10.02 -10.21 -5.08
C LEU A 167 -11.54 -10.04 -4.98
N LYS A 168 -11.99 -9.15 -4.09
CA LYS A 168 -13.41 -9.01 -3.70
C LYS A 168 -14.31 -8.51 -4.83
N GLN A 169 -13.75 -7.73 -5.75
CA GLN A 169 -14.49 -7.20 -6.90
C GLN A 169 -14.59 -8.20 -8.07
N PHE A 170 -13.92 -9.34 -7.97
CA PHE A 170 -13.79 -10.32 -9.05
C PHE A 170 -14.21 -11.71 -8.59
N GLN A 171 -15.42 -11.81 -8.04
CA GLN A 171 -16.01 -13.08 -7.55
C GLN A 171 -15.11 -13.81 -6.53
N ASP A 172 -14.44 -13.04 -5.66
CA ASP A 172 -13.49 -13.56 -4.67
C ASP A 172 -12.39 -14.43 -5.31
N GLN A 173 -11.96 -14.09 -6.53
CA GLN A 173 -10.84 -14.77 -7.20
C GLN A 173 -9.62 -14.79 -6.28
N LEU A 174 -9.06 -15.97 -6.07
CA LEU A 174 -7.90 -16.16 -5.22
C LEU A 174 -6.63 -16.16 -6.06
N LEU A 175 -5.75 -15.19 -5.79
CA LEU A 175 -4.37 -15.17 -6.27
C LEU A 175 -3.49 -15.79 -5.19
N GLN A 176 -2.92 -16.95 -5.47
CA GLN A 176 -1.98 -17.60 -4.57
C GLN A 176 -1.10 -18.58 -5.34
N ARG A 177 -0.17 -19.17 -4.60
CA ARG A 177 0.56 -20.34 -5.05
C ARG A 177 0.33 -21.50 -4.08
N SER A 178 0.02 -22.66 -4.63
CA SER A 178 -0.40 -23.84 -3.87
C SER A 178 0.63 -24.40 -2.85
N HIS A 179 1.92 -24.13 -3.02
CA HIS A 179 3.01 -24.79 -2.28
C HIS A 179 4.01 -23.83 -1.61
N ILE A 180 3.92 -22.53 -1.91
CA ILE A 180 4.78 -21.46 -1.35
C ILE A 180 3.98 -20.16 -1.25
N ASN A 181 4.54 -19.16 -0.57
CA ASN A 181 3.96 -17.82 -0.52
C ASN A 181 4.02 -17.15 -1.90
N MET A 182 2.97 -16.39 -2.23
CA MET A 182 2.88 -15.67 -3.50
C MET A 182 4.01 -14.66 -3.69
N HIS A 183 4.30 -13.81 -2.71
CA HIS A 183 5.35 -12.79 -2.85
C HIS A 183 6.72 -13.37 -2.46
N TRP A 184 7.63 -13.54 -3.42
CA TRP A 184 8.81 -14.39 -3.21
C TRP A 184 10.15 -13.65 -3.17
N ALA A 185 10.20 -12.36 -3.52
CA ALA A 185 11.39 -11.53 -3.45
C ALA A 185 11.26 -10.37 -2.43
N PRO A 186 12.38 -9.86 -1.85
CA PRO A 186 13.77 -10.10 -2.24
C PRO A 186 14.27 -11.53 -1.98
N ASN A 187 15.17 -12.00 -2.84
CA ASN A 187 15.73 -13.35 -2.78
C ASN A 187 17.11 -13.46 -3.43
N PHE A 188 17.84 -14.50 -3.06
CA PHE A 188 19.26 -14.65 -3.40
C PHE A 188 19.74 -16.10 -3.29
N GLN A 189 20.89 -16.36 -3.92
CA GLN A 189 21.55 -17.66 -3.88
C GLN A 189 23.08 -17.52 -4.01
N LYS A 190 23.85 -18.17 -3.13
CA LYS A 190 25.27 -18.51 -3.36
C LYS A 190 25.34 -19.81 -4.17
N GLU A 191 26.38 -20.02 -4.99
CA GLU A 191 26.48 -21.16 -5.91
C GLU A 191 26.24 -22.53 -5.24
N GLU A 192 26.86 -22.77 -4.08
CA GLU A 192 26.78 -24.07 -3.39
C GLU A 192 25.64 -24.16 -2.36
N LEU A 193 24.85 -23.09 -2.19
CA LEU A 193 23.79 -23.04 -1.20
C LEU A 193 22.41 -23.09 -1.83
N ASN A 194 21.46 -23.53 -1.01
CA ASN A 194 20.06 -23.44 -1.36
C ASN A 194 19.64 -21.98 -1.50
N TYR A 195 18.77 -21.76 -2.47
CA TYR A 195 18.09 -20.50 -2.68
C TYR A 195 17.27 -20.07 -1.46
N LYS A 196 17.31 -18.77 -1.13
CA LYS A 196 16.61 -18.18 0.02
C LYS A 196 15.88 -16.89 -0.36
N THR A 197 14.90 -16.54 0.46
CA THR A 197 14.04 -15.35 0.31
C THR A 197 13.92 -14.61 1.63
N PHE A 198 13.42 -13.37 1.60
CA PHE A 198 13.09 -12.60 2.81
C PHE A 198 12.10 -13.29 3.76
N GLY A 199 11.31 -14.23 3.26
CA GLY A 199 10.43 -15.07 4.08
C GLY A 199 11.18 -15.97 5.07
N HIS A 200 12.47 -16.24 4.83
CA HIS A 200 13.30 -17.08 5.69
C HIS A 200 13.90 -16.36 6.90
N ILE A 201 13.58 -15.07 7.12
CA ILE A 201 13.95 -14.37 8.36
C ILE A 201 13.11 -14.95 9.49
N LYS A 202 13.69 -15.85 10.29
CA LYS A 202 13.00 -16.48 11.43
C LYS A 202 13.02 -15.60 12.68
N GLU A 203 14.18 -15.02 12.96
CA GLU A 203 14.42 -14.18 14.14
C GLU A 203 14.75 -12.75 13.68
N PRO A 204 13.74 -11.91 13.45
CA PRO A 204 13.98 -10.55 13.01
C PRO A 204 14.60 -9.70 14.13
N ASP A 205 15.66 -8.95 13.80
CA ASP A 205 16.24 -7.92 14.66
C ASP A 205 15.23 -6.82 15.00
N SER A 206 14.26 -6.58 14.11
CA SER A 206 13.23 -5.58 14.30
C SER A 206 11.93 -6.00 13.65
N LEU A 207 10.85 -5.85 14.39
CA LEU A 207 9.48 -6.09 13.95
C LEU A 207 8.61 -4.94 14.44
N LEU A 208 7.92 -4.29 13.50
CA LEU A 208 6.93 -3.26 13.81
C LEU A 208 5.65 -3.57 13.06
N ILE A 209 4.55 -3.65 13.81
CA ILE A 209 3.22 -3.80 13.23
C ILE A 209 2.35 -2.70 13.82
N LYS A 210 1.84 -1.83 12.95
CA LYS A 210 0.94 -0.73 13.31
C LYS A 210 -0.38 -0.96 12.58
N ASN A 211 -1.42 -1.31 13.33
CA ASN A 211 -2.77 -1.45 12.80
C ASN A 211 -3.54 -0.15 13.02
N GLY A 212 -4.26 0.30 12.00
CA GLY A 212 -5.14 1.44 12.11
C GLY A 212 -6.28 1.37 11.09
N PRO A 213 -7.29 2.24 11.23
CA PRO A 213 -8.48 2.19 10.39
C PRO A 213 -8.21 2.52 8.92
N TYR A 214 -7.13 3.25 8.61
CA TYR A 214 -6.80 3.66 7.23
C TYR A 214 -5.51 3.06 6.70
N LEU A 215 -4.55 2.79 7.57
CA LEU A 215 -3.26 2.22 7.22
C LEU A 215 -2.87 1.12 8.21
N THR A 216 -2.53 -0.04 7.67
CA THR A 216 -1.85 -1.11 8.39
C THR A 216 -0.44 -1.26 7.82
N THR A 217 0.56 -1.12 8.69
CA THR A 217 1.97 -1.23 8.34
C THR A 217 2.58 -2.45 9.00
N ILE A 218 3.30 -3.26 8.23
CA ILE A 218 4.16 -4.35 8.72
C ILE A 218 5.57 -4.05 8.26
N TYR A 219 6.51 -3.91 9.19
CA TYR A 219 7.93 -3.76 8.91
C TYR A 219 8.69 -4.88 9.60
N LYS A 220 9.62 -5.50 8.87
CA LYS A 220 10.51 -6.53 9.40
C LYS A 220 11.92 -6.31 8.86
N SER A 221 12.91 -6.50 9.72
CA SER A 221 14.32 -6.43 9.39
C SER A 221 15.07 -7.57 10.05
N GLY A 222 16.05 -8.13 9.35
CA GLY A 222 16.92 -9.16 9.90
C GLY A 222 17.81 -9.80 8.85
N PHE A 223 18.29 -10.99 9.19
CA PHE A 223 19.14 -11.83 8.34
C PHE A 223 18.45 -13.16 8.05
N VAL A 224 18.94 -13.86 7.04
CA VAL A 224 18.54 -15.22 6.74
C VAL A 224 19.69 -16.16 7.09
N ASP A 225 19.38 -17.27 7.74
CA ASP A 225 20.34 -18.35 8.02
C ASP A 225 21.15 -18.70 6.75
N ASP A 226 22.46 -18.89 6.90
CA ASP A 226 23.45 -19.14 5.83
C ASP A 226 23.80 -17.93 4.92
N TYR A 227 23.12 -16.79 5.13
CA TYR A 227 23.29 -15.53 4.38
C TYR A 227 23.39 -14.32 5.32
N ASN A 228 24.19 -14.45 6.39
CA ASN A 228 24.38 -13.41 7.41
C ASN A 228 25.07 -12.14 6.88
N GLU A 229 25.64 -12.21 5.69
CA GLU A 229 26.24 -11.05 5.00
C GLU A 229 25.18 -10.10 4.45
N ILE A 230 23.92 -10.54 4.31
CA ILE A 230 22.83 -9.77 3.70
C ILE A 230 21.81 -9.38 4.77
N ARG A 231 21.78 -8.09 5.11
CA ARG A 231 20.67 -7.53 5.88
C ARG A 231 19.50 -7.23 4.95
N ILE A 232 18.31 -7.69 5.32
CA ILE A 232 17.08 -7.42 4.58
C ILE A 232 16.16 -6.58 5.45
N ASN A 233 15.63 -5.51 4.87
CA ASN A 233 14.55 -4.72 5.44
C ASN A 233 13.37 -4.78 4.47
N TYR A 234 12.15 -4.99 4.98
CA TYR A 234 10.96 -4.85 4.15
C TYR A 234 9.78 -4.26 4.91
N LYS A 235 8.88 -3.63 4.16
CA LYS A 235 7.68 -2.98 4.68
C LYS A 235 6.49 -3.23 3.75
N TYR A 236 5.38 -3.68 4.31
CA TYR A 236 4.06 -3.61 3.67
C TYR A 236 3.25 -2.46 4.24
N GLU A 237 2.52 -1.76 3.36
CA GLU A 237 1.57 -0.71 3.70
C GLU A 237 0.27 -0.96 2.96
N PHE A 238 -0.75 -1.38 3.69
CA PHE A 238 -2.11 -1.60 3.19
C PHE A 238 -2.97 -0.41 3.53
N TYR A 239 -3.78 0.07 2.59
CA TYR A 239 -4.62 1.25 2.77
C TYR A 239 -6.10 0.91 2.64
N ALA A 240 -6.95 1.56 3.44
CA ALA A 240 -8.39 1.44 3.28
C ALA A 240 -8.84 2.11 1.97
N GLY A 241 -9.77 1.48 1.25
CA GLY A 241 -10.37 2.06 0.05
C GLY A 241 -9.43 2.24 -1.15
N LEU A 242 -8.24 1.63 -1.14
CA LEU A 242 -7.31 1.67 -2.28
C LEU A 242 -7.06 0.27 -2.86
N PRO A 243 -7.00 0.11 -4.19
CA PRO A 243 -6.87 -1.19 -4.83
C PRO A 243 -5.43 -1.72 -4.87
N TYR A 244 -4.51 -1.08 -4.15
CA TYR A 244 -3.12 -1.46 -4.08
C TYR A 244 -2.60 -1.48 -2.65
N PHE A 245 -1.48 -2.16 -2.47
CA PHE A 245 -0.63 -2.01 -1.28
C PHE A 245 0.77 -1.61 -1.73
N ILE A 246 1.48 -0.88 -0.87
CA ILE A 246 2.89 -0.56 -1.11
C ILE A 246 3.76 -1.61 -0.45
N PHE A 247 4.76 -2.07 -1.19
CA PHE A 247 5.85 -2.85 -0.65
C PHE A 247 7.16 -2.12 -0.88
N THR A 248 7.95 -2.01 0.19
CA THR A 248 9.30 -1.48 0.13
C THR A 248 10.26 -2.56 0.59
N SER A 249 11.36 -2.76 -0.12
CA SER A 249 12.42 -3.69 0.26
C SER A 249 13.80 -3.06 0.11
N GLU A 250 14.72 -3.49 0.96
CA GLU A 250 16.14 -3.15 0.90
C GLU A 250 16.96 -4.39 1.22
N MET A 251 17.95 -4.68 0.37
CA MET A 251 19.02 -5.63 0.67
C MET A 251 20.32 -4.85 0.81
N ARG A 252 21.01 -4.99 1.94
CA ARG A 252 22.31 -4.37 2.21
C ARG A 252 23.36 -5.41 2.53
N MET A 253 24.49 -5.32 1.85
CA MET A 253 25.62 -6.22 2.07
C MET A 253 26.48 -5.68 3.22
N GLU A 254 26.42 -6.33 4.38
CA GLU A 254 27.21 -6.00 5.58
C GLU A 254 28.65 -6.51 5.49
N GLU A 255 28.87 -7.52 4.65
CA GLU A 255 30.15 -8.14 4.32
C GLU A 255 30.25 -8.40 2.81
N ASN A 256 31.46 -8.70 2.33
CA ASN A 256 31.65 -9.11 0.93
C ASN A 256 31.00 -10.49 0.72
N ILE A 257 30.30 -10.67 -0.39
CA ILE A 257 29.61 -11.93 -0.71
C ILE A 257 29.70 -12.21 -2.20
N GLU A 258 29.75 -13.50 -2.56
CA GLU A 258 29.60 -13.94 -3.94
C GLU A 258 28.19 -14.49 -4.14
N LEU A 259 27.47 -13.95 -5.12
CA LEU A 259 26.09 -14.32 -5.40
C LEU A 259 25.95 -14.86 -6.82
N PHE A 260 25.22 -15.96 -6.94
CA PHE A 260 24.80 -16.54 -8.21
C PHE A 260 23.46 -15.95 -8.68
N PHE A 261 22.54 -15.72 -7.74
CA PHE A 261 21.33 -14.94 -7.98
C PHE A 261 21.15 -13.84 -6.93
N LEU A 262 20.64 -12.71 -7.39
CA LEU A 262 20.05 -11.65 -6.59
C LEU A 262 18.83 -11.11 -7.31
N ARG A 263 17.67 -11.09 -6.65
CA ARG A 263 16.41 -10.68 -7.28
C ARG A 263 15.53 -9.88 -6.33
N ASN A 264 14.64 -9.10 -6.93
CA ASN A 264 13.58 -8.37 -6.27
C ASN A 264 12.30 -8.40 -7.13
N ASP A 265 11.22 -7.74 -6.68
CA ASP A 265 9.94 -7.62 -7.42
C ASP A 265 9.50 -8.96 -8.06
N GLU A 266 9.23 -9.97 -7.21
CA GLU A 266 8.82 -11.30 -7.65
C GLU A 266 7.48 -11.69 -7.05
N MET A 267 6.51 -11.92 -7.93
CA MET A 267 5.19 -12.43 -7.56
C MET A 267 4.94 -13.76 -8.27
N THR A 268 4.74 -14.80 -7.47
CA THR A 268 4.53 -16.18 -7.89
C THR A 268 3.07 -16.58 -7.74
N MET A 269 2.45 -17.02 -8.82
CA MET A 269 1.04 -17.39 -8.84
C MET A 269 0.87 -18.71 -9.60
N ASP A 270 -0.16 -19.47 -9.24
CA ASP A 270 -0.63 -20.59 -10.07
C ASP A 270 -1.19 -20.05 -11.41
N SER A 271 -1.52 -20.94 -12.37
CA SER A 271 -1.99 -20.56 -13.71
C SER A 271 -3.36 -19.85 -13.69
N LEU A 272 -3.34 -18.53 -13.46
CA LEU A 272 -4.53 -17.70 -13.26
C LEU A 272 -4.74 -16.62 -14.34
N PHE A 273 -3.69 -16.24 -15.07
CA PHE A 273 -3.74 -15.11 -16.02
C PHE A 273 -3.53 -15.59 -17.44
N THR A 274 -4.05 -14.85 -18.42
CA THR A 274 -3.91 -15.19 -19.84
C THR A 274 -2.81 -14.38 -20.52
N HIS A 275 -2.48 -13.19 -20.01
CA HIS A 275 -1.52 -12.29 -20.62
C HIS A 275 -0.57 -11.67 -19.59
N VAL A 276 0.60 -11.26 -20.08
CA VAL A 276 1.48 -10.29 -19.44
C VAL A 276 1.47 -8.99 -20.22
N MET A 277 1.55 -7.87 -19.51
CA MET A 277 1.67 -6.55 -20.10
C MET A 277 2.69 -5.73 -19.30
N PHE A 278 3.46 -4.92 -20.01
CA PHE A 278 4.46 -4.04 -19.39
C PHE A 278 4.63 -2.76 -20.21
N LEU A 279 5.08 -1.72 -19.52
CA LEU A 279 5.39 -0.41 -20.10
C LEU A 279 6.85 -0.07 -19.80
N HIS A 280 7.60 0.33 -20.81
CA HIS A 280 8.94 0.88 -20.66
C HIS A 280 8.93 2.40 -20.42
N PRO A 281 10.00 2.97 -19.83
CA PRO A 281 10.08 4.41 -19.56
C PRO A 281 9.97 5.32 -20.80
N ASP A 282 10.28 4.80 -21.98
CA ASP A 282 10.14 5.49 -23.27
C ASP A 282 8.71 5.46 -23.84
N GLY A 283 7.79 4.79 -23.14
CA GLY A 283 6.39 4.66 -23.54
C GLY A 283 6.09 3.42 -24.38
N GLU A 284 7.08 2.57 -24.66
CA GLU A 284 6.83 1.31 -25.37
C GLU A 284 6.01 0.36 -24.50
N MET A 285 4.84 -0.03 -25.00
CA MET A 285 3.92 -0.95 -24.34
C MET A 285 3.83 -2.26 -25.11
N ASN A 286 3.92 -3.36 -24.37
CA ASN A 286 3.83 -4.70 -24.92
C ASN A 286 2.76 -5.50 -24.17
N ILE A 287 1.98 -6.30 -24.93
CA ILE A 287 0.99 -7.25 -24.42
C ILE A 287 1.29 -8.60 -25.06
N ILE A 288 1.48 -9.62 -24.24
CA ILE A 288 1.94 -10.93 -24.68
C ILE A 288 1.08 -12.02 -24.05
N GLY A 289 0.57 -12.94 -24.86
CA GLY A 289 -0.16 -14.12 -24.39
C GLY A 289 0.77 -15.11 -23.68
N LEU A 290 0.41 -15.55 -22.47
CA LEU A 290 1.27 -16.36 -21.58
C LEU A 290 1.42 -17.84 -22.00
N TYR A 291 0.50 -18.32 -22.84
CA TYR A 291 0.38 -19.74 -23.23
C TYR A 291 0.27 -19.93 -24.75
N GLU A 292 0.55 -18.90 -25.53
CA GLU A 292 0.42 -18.93 -26.98
C GLU A 292 1.81 -18.95 -27.64
N GLY A 293 2.00 -19.84 -28.61
CA GLY A 293 3.21 -19.89 -29.43
C GLY A 293 4.51 -19.99 -28.65
N ASN A 294 5.53 -19.27 -29.12
CA ASN A 294 6.87 -19.17 -28.52
C ASN A 294 7.07 -17.85 -27.75
N ASN A 295 5.97 -17.21 -27.35
CA ASN A 295 5.99 -15.85 -26.80
C ASN A 295 6.90 -15.71 -25.54
N ILE A 296 6.95 -16.75 -24.69
CA ILE A 296 7.76 -16.71 -23.47
C ILE A 296 9.23 -16.99 -23.79
N GLU A 297 9.50 -17.83 -24.78
CA GLU A 297 10.84 -18.07 -25.31
C GLU A 297 11.41 -16.80 -25.95
N GLU A 298 10.60 -16.03 -26.67
CA GLU A 298 11.00 -14.72 -27.22
C GLU A 298 11.38 -13.72 -26.13
N LEU A 299 10.66 -13.72 -24.99
CA LEU A 299 11.03 -12.94 -23.81
C LEU A 299 12.30 -13.44 -23.11
N ALA A 300 12.75 -14.67 -23.36
CA ALA A 300 14.05 -15.13 -22.89
C ALA A 300 15.20 -14.56 -23.74
N GLU A 301 14.97 -14.35 -25.03
CA GLU A 301 15.94 -13.74 -25.96
C GLU A 301 15.93 -12.20 -25.87
N ASN A 302 14.75 -11.60 -25.65
CA ASN A 302 14.54 -10.16 -25.54
C ASN A 302 13.81 -9.88 -24.21
N PRO A 303 14.55 -9.88 -23.08
CA PRO A 303 13.91 -9.77 -21.78
C PRO A 303 13.34 -8.38 -21.56
N ILE A 304 12.29 -8.33 -20.73
CA ILE A 304 11.70 -7.07 -20.28
C ILE A 304 12.79 -6.31 -19.52
N ARG A 305 13.06 -5.06 -19.89
CA ARG A 305 14.02 -4.21 -19.17
C ARG A 305 13.71 -4.17 -17.66
N ASP A 306 14.74 -4.16 -16.83
CA ASP A 306 14.57 -4.04 -15.38
C ASP A 306 13.98 -2.70 -14.95
N ASP A 307 14.18 -1.65 -15.75
CA ASP A 307 13.61 -0.32 -15.54
C ASP A 307 12.17 -0.14 -16.09
N ALA A 308 11.48 -1.21 -16.51
CA ALA A 308 10.09 -1.11 -16.93
C ALA A 308 9.26 -0.39 -15.85
N THR A 309 8.43 0.56 -16.26
CA THR A 309 7.62 1.42 -15.40
C THR A 309 6.62 0.62 -14.57
N TRP A 310 6.01 -0.39 -15.19
CA TRP A 310 5.18 -1.36 -14.52
C TRP A 310 5.17 -2.67 -15.30
N VAL A 311 4.91 -3.76 -14.60
CA VAL A 311 4.67 -5.10 -15.16
C VAL A 311 3.43 -5.69 -14.50
N CYS A 312 2.54 -6.28 -15.28
CA CYS A 312 1.34 -6.91 -14.74
C CYS A 312 0.96 -8.17 -15.49
N PHE A 313 0.27 -9.06 -14.79
CA PHE A 313 -0.52 -10.09 -15.43
C PHE A 313 -1.99 -9.70 -15.43
N PHE A 314 -2.72 -10.15 -16.45
CA PHE A 314 -4.16 -9.97 -16.50
C PHE A 314 -4.87 -11.15 -17.14
N HIS A 315 -6.12 -11.36 -16.74
CA HIS A 315 -7.01 -12.33 -17.35
C HIS A 315 -7.99 -11.59 -18.24
N ASP A 316 -7.87 -11.81 -19.56
CA ASP A 316 -8.69 -11.06 -20.51
C ASP A 316 -10.19 -11.38 -20.35
N GLU A 317 -10.60 -12.65 -20.30
CA GLU A 317 -12.04 -12.98 -20.19
C GLU A 317 -12.66 -12.63 -18.84
N LEU A 318 -11.95 -12.87 -17.72
CA LEU A 318 -12.42 -12.58 -16.37
C LEU A 318 -12.22 -11.12 -15.95
N LYS A 319 -11.61 -10.32 -16.82
CA LYS A 319 -11.48 -8.85 -16.72
C LYS A 319 -10.81 -8.33 -15.44
N TYR A 320 -9.85 -9.06 -14.88
CA TYR A 320 -9.04 -8.61 -13.74
C TYR A 320 -7.55 -8.65 -14.04
N GLY A 321 -6.81 -7.75 -13.39
CA GLY A 321 -5.37 -7.65 -13.48
C GLY A 321 -4.71 -7.55 -12.10
N PHE A 322 -3.45 -7.98 -12.04
CA PHE A 322 -2.58 -7.80 -10.89
C PHE A 322 -1.17 -7.45 -11.36
N GLY A 323 -0.59 -6.38 -10.83
CA GLY A 323 0.70 -5.88 -11.30
C GLY A 323 1.50 -5.09 -10.29
N SER A 324 2.75 -4.87 -10.64
CA SER A 324 3.74 -4.07 -9.92
C SER A 324 3.95 -2.75 -10.65
N ILE A 325 3.50 -1.65 -10.06
CA ILE A 325 3.89 -0.29 -10.47
C ILE A 325 5.16 0.07 -9.71
N ARG A 326 6.24 0.32 -10.45
CA ARG A 326 7.58 0.47 -9.90
C ARG A 326 7.86 1.94 -9.62
N LEU A 327 7.87 2.31 -8.34
CA LEU A 327 7.90 3.70 -7.90
C LEU A 327 9.32 4.19 -7.65
N GLU A 328 10.14 3.37 -7.01
CA GLU A 328 11.55 3.68 -6.73
C GLU A 328 12.41 2.45 -7.01
N TYR A 329 13.54 2.65 -7.68
CA TYR A 329 14.52 1.62 -8.00
C TYR A 329 15.91 2.23 -7.85
N ASP A 330 16.60 1.85 -6.77
CA ASP A 330 17.87 2.44 -6.40
C ASP A 330 18.87 1.34 -5.99
N ASN A 331 19.83 1.11 -6.88
CA ASN A 331 20.94 0.18 -6.68
C ASN A 331 22.24 0.93 -6.43
N THR A 332 22.21 2.04 -5.70
CA THR A 332 23.43 2.73 -5.26
C THR A 332 23.88 2.22 -3.89
N ASN A 333 25.19 2.09 -3.72
CA ASN A 333 25.86 1.74 -2.48
C ASN A 333 25.84 2.93 -1.48
N MET A 334 26.34 2.72 -0.26
CA MET A 334 26.34 3.74 0.79
C MET A 334 27.14 5.01 0.46
N ASP A 335 28.04 4.96 -0.54
CA ASP A 335 28.82 6.10 -1.03
C ASP A 335 28.20 6.76 -2.28
N GLY A 336 27.00 6.32 -2.69
CA GLY A 336 26.28 6.81 -3.86
C GLY A 336 26.80 6.29 -5.21
N GLN A 337 27.68 5.29 -5.22
CA GLN A 337 28.16 4.63 -6.44
C GLN A 337 27.27 3.43 -6.80
N PRO A 338 27.18 3.01 -8.06
CA PRO A 338 26.41 1.83 -8.44
C PRO A 338 26.89 0.55 -7.71
N SER A 339 25.95 -0.18 -7.11
CA SER A 339 26.14 -1.56 -6.64
C SER A 339 26.28 -2.50 -7.85
N PRO A 340 27.01 -3.63 -7.74
CA PRO A 340 27.17 -4.56 -8.85
C PRO A 340 25.83 -5.14 -9.33
N LEU A 341 25.68 -5.18 -10.65
CA LEU A 341 24.59 -5.85 -11.35
C LEU A 341 25.21 -6.75 -12.43
N TYR A 342 24.51 -7.80 -12.81
CA TYR A 342 24.92 -8.67 -13.91
C TYR A 342 23.68 -9.17 -14.67
N GLU A 343 23.61 -8.82 -15.95
CA GLU A 343 22.47 -9.10 -16.85
C GLU A 343 21.12 -8.79 -16.18
N ASN A 344 20.99 -7.58 -15.61
CA ASN A 344 19.77 -7.15 -14.94
C ASN A 344 18.60 -6.99 -15.93
N HIS A 345 17.48 -7.65 -15.63
CA HIS A 345 16.26 -7.62 -16.44
C HIS A 345 15.06 -8.11 -15.62
N THR A 346 13.86 -7.93 -16.13
CA THR A 346 12.63 -8.59 -15.64
C THR A 346 12.35 -9.82 -16.47
N LYS A 347 12.20 -10.98 -15.82
CA LYS A 347 11.97 -12.27 -16.48
C LYS A 347 10.58 -12.79 -16.18
N ILE A 348 9.86 -13.20 -17.23
CA ILE A 348 8.67 -14.05 -17.08
C ILE A 348 9.14 -15.49 -17.10
N SER A 349 8.85 -16.21 -16.02
CA SER A 349 9.37 -17.57 -15.80
C SER A 349 8.23 -18.58 -15.79
N ILE A 350 8.49 -19.73 -16.40
CA ILE A 350 7.61 -20.90 -16.40
C ILE A 350 7.86 -21.68 -15.11
N SER A 351 6.78 -22.10 -14.47
CA SER A 351 6.81 -22.94 -13.27
C SER A 351 6.01 -24.23 -13.49
N ALA A 352 6.15 -25.19 -12.57
CA ALA A 352 5.29 -26.36 -12.48
C ALA A 352 3.80 -26.00 -12.54
N ASN A 353 2.98 -26.92 -13.06
CA ASN A 353 1.53 -26.78 -13.22
C ASN A 353 1.12 -25.54 -14.04
N ASN A 354 1.90 -25.21 -15.08
CA ASN A 354 1.71 -24.03 -15.93
C ASN A 354 1.75 -22.69 -15.18
N GLY A 355 2.25 -22.65 -13.94
CA GLY A 355 2.43 -21.39 -13.22
C GLY A 355 3.29 -20.40 -14.01
N ARG A 356 2.96 -19.12 -13.87
CA ARG A 356 3.71 -17.99 -14.45
C ARG A 356 4.04 -17.02 -13.33
N TYR A 357 5.24 -16.49 -13.35
CA TYR A 357 5.69 -15.51 -12.38
C TYR A 357 6.66 -14.54 -13.04
N TRP A 358 6.64 -13.29 -12.60
CA TRP A 358 7.69 -12.34 -12.94
C TRP A 358 8.69 -12.26 -11.79
N ASN A 359 9.93 -11.90 -12.10
CA ASN A 359 10.94 -11.48 -11.13
C ASN A 359 11.86 -10.44 -11.79
N ARG A 360 12.36 -9.49 -11.02
CA ARG A 360 13.47 -8.63 -11.45
C ARG A 360 14.80 -9.25 -11.02
N ARG A 361 15.62 -9.62 -12.01
CA ARG A 361 17.00 -10.09 -11.83
C ARG A 361 17.92 -8.89 -11.68
N LEU A 362 18.70 -8.86 -10.60
CA LEU A 362 19.76 -7.89 -10.36
C LEU A 362 21.13 -8.50 -10.67
N ILE A 363 21.30 -9.77 -10.31
CA ILE A 363 22.42 -10.64 -10.71
C ILE A 363 21.80 -11.94 -11.26
N HIS A 364 22.17 -12.29 -12.50
CA HIS A 364 21.61 -13.44 -13.20
C HIS A 364 22.67 -14.47 -13.62
N ASP A 365 22.55 -15.70 -13.09
CA ASP A 365 23.19 -16.92 -13.63
C ASP A 365 24.73 -16.85 -13.75
N GLN A 366 25.36 -15.99 -12.96
CA GLN A 366 26.81 -15.84 -12.89
C GLN A 366 27.23 -15.45 -11.47
N ILE A 367 28.25 -16.14 -10.96
CA ILE A 367 28.90 -15.78 -9.70
C ILE A 367 29.46 -14.37 -9.82
N SER A 368 28.90 -13.47 -9.04
CA SER A 368 29.25 -12.06 -9.02
C SER A 368 29.70 -11.66 -7.63
N HIS A 369 30.86 -11.02 -7.55
CA HIS A 369 31.35 -10.44 -6.30
C HIS A 369 30.56 -9.18 -5.96
N VAL A 370 29.92 -9.18 -4.80
CA VAL A 370 29.18 -8.04 -4.27
C VAL A 370 29.89 -7.53 -3.02
N PRO A 371 30.52 -6.34 -3.08
CA PRO A 371 31.28 -5.82 -1.97
C PRO A 371 30.37 -5.36 -0.84
N LYS A 372 30.91 -5.38 0.39
CA LYS A 372 30.35 -4.72 1.56
C LYS A 372 29.96 -3.28 1.23
N GLY A 373 28.80 -2.85 1.74
CA GLY A 373 28.24 -1.53 1.51
C GLY A 373 27.36 -1.43 0.25
N SER A 374 27.33 -2.46 -0.59
CA SER A 374 26.35 -2.55 -1.68
C SER A 374 24.94 -2.57 -1.14
N ARG A 375 24.03 -1.91 -1.85
CA ARG A 375 22.62 -1.75 -1.49
C ARG A 375 21.74 -1.84 -2.73
N TYR A 376 20.58 -2.47 -2.55
CA TYR A 376 19.53 -2.64 -3.56
C TYR A 376 18.19 -2.32 -2.91
N TYR A 377 17.54 -1.26 -3.35
CA TYR A 377 16.31 -0.73 -2.79
C TYR A 377 15.21 -0.65 -3.83
N GLU A 378 14.02 -1.10 -3.46
CA GLU A 378 12.83 -0.99 -4.30
C GLU A 378 11.61 -0.57 -3.50
N LYS A 379 10.74 0.16 -4.19
CA LYS A 379 9.39 0.48 -3.72
C LYS A 379 8.42 0.28 -4.86
N ASN A 380 7.47 -0.63 -4.67
CA ASN A 380 6.47 -1.00 -5.67
C ASN A 380 5.08 -0.85 -5.08
N ALA A 381 4.13 -0.39 -5.90
CA ALA A 381 2.70 -0.52 -5.62
C ALA A 381 2.18 -1.76 -6.32
N TYR A 382 1.72 -2.74 -5.56
CA TYR A 382 1.09 -3.93 -6.10
C TYR A 382 -0.41 -3.69 -6.22
N LEU A 383 -0.88 -3.56 -7.46
CA LEU A 383 -2.21 -3.10 -7.83
C LEU A 383 -3.08 -4.27 -8.29
N VAL A 384 -4.30 -4.33 -7.78
CA VAL A 384 -5.42 -5.08 -8.37
C VAL A 384 -6.22 -4.10 -9.21
N PHE A 385 -6.59 -4.44 -10.45
CA PHE A 385 -7.31 -3.51 -11.32
C PHE A 385 -8.28 -4.21 -12.26
N ASN A 386 -9.23 -3.46 -12.81
CA ASN A 386 -10.15 -3.95 -13.84
C ASN A 386 -9.47 -3.88 -15.20
N VAL A 387 -9.73 -4.89 -16.02
CA VAL A 387 -9.27 -4.91 -17.41
C VAL A 387 -10.43 -4.46 -18.27
N ILE A 388 -10.27 -3.31 -18.91
CA ILE A 388 -11.28 -2.78 -19.84
C ILE A 388 -11.07 -3.42 -21.21
N GLN A 389 -12.16 -3.90 -21.82
CA GLN A 389 -12.10 -4.50 -23.15
C GLN A 389 -11.59 -3.47 -24.18
N GLY A 390 -10.54 -3.84 -24.91
CA GLY A 390 -9.90 -2.96 -25.90
C GLY A 390 -8.83 -2.03 -25.31
N GLU A 391 -8.87 -1.75 -24.01
CA GLU A 391 -7.95 -0.83 -23.32
C GLU A 391 -7.45 -1.44 -21.99
N PRO A 392 -6.77 -2.60 -22.02
CA PRO A 392 -6.38 -3.33 -20.80
C PRO A 392 -5.40 -2.57 -19.90
N SER A 393 -4.74 -1.53 -20.42
CA SER A 393 -3.74 -0.71 -19.71
C SER A 393 -4.29 0.55 -19.05
N GLU A 394 -5.56 0.91 -19.30
CA GLU A 394 -6.13 2.20 -18.88
C GLU A 394 -6.01 2.43 -17.37
N GLU A 395 -6.49 1.47 -16.57
CA GLU A 395 -6.53 1.63 -15.11
C GLU A 395 -5.14 1.62 -14.47
N ILE A 396 -4.24 0.71 -14.87
CA ILE A 396 -2.86 0.69 -14.34
C ILE A 396 -2.08 1.95 -14.74
N ASN A 397 -2.31 2.50 -15.93
CA ASN A 397 -1.71 3.78 -16.33
C ASN A 397 -2.23 4.96 -15.51
N ALA A 398 -3.54 4.98 -15.21
CA ALA A 398 -4.13 6.00 -14.35
C ALA A 398 -3.53 5.95 -12.94
N PHE A 399 -3.42 4.77 -12.32
CA PHE A 399 -2.77 4.61 -11.02
C PHE A 399 -1.28 4.93 -11.06
N HIS A 400 -0.55 4.49 -12.08
CA HIS A 400 0.86 4.85 -12.26
C HIS A 400 1.04 6.37 -12.26
N LYS A 401 0.21 7.09 -13.03
CA LYS A 401 0.25 8.55 -13.08
C LYS A 401 -0.08 9.18 -11.72
N GLN A 402 -1.11 8.70 -11.03
CA GLN A 402 -1.49 9.20 -9.70
C GLN A 402 -0.40 8.99 -8.64
N LEU A 403 0.28 7.83 -8.67
CA LEU A 403 1.29 7.43 -7.69
C LEU A 403 2.64 8.13 -7.92
N THR A 404 3.02 8.37 -9.17
CA THR A 404 4.25 9.10 -9.51
C THR A 404 4.11 10.62 -9.41
N HIS A 405 2.88 11.12 -9.35
CA HIS A 405 2.57 12.53 -9.15
C HIS A 405 1.70 12.68 -7.90
N PRO A 406 2.23 12.48 -6.68
CA PRO A 406 1.43 12.56 -5.45
C PRO A 406 0.80 13.94 -5.26
N LEU A 407 -0.26 13.99 -4.44
CA LEU A 407 -0.92 15.26 -4.09
C LEU A 407 0.09 16.22 -3.44
N GLN A 408 0.10 17.47 -3.90
CA GLN A 408 0.98 18.49 -3.35
C GLN A 408 0.34 19.11 -2.10
N ILE A 409 1.12 19.19 -1.03
CA ILE A 409 0.70 19.76 0.25
C ILE A 409 1.46 21.06 0.48
N GLN A 410 0.75 22.14 0.82
CA GLN A 410 1.35 23.43 1.20
C GLN A 410 0.76 23.88 2.54
N TYR A 411 1.62 24.36 3.45
CA TYR A 411 1.26 24.73 4.82
C TYR A 411 1.05 26.23 4.99
#